data_AF-A0A940NFM2-F1
#
_entry.id   AF-A0A940NFM2-F1
#
_cell.length_a   1.000
_cell.length_b   1.000
_cell.length_c   1.000
_cell.angle_alpha   90.00
_cell.angle_beta   90.00
_cell.angle_gamma   90.00
#
_symmetry.space_group_name_H-M   'P 1'
#
loop_
_entity.id
_entity.type
_entity.pdbx_description
1 polymer ?
#
loop_
_entity_poly.entity_id
_entity_poly.type
_entity_poly.pdbx_seq_one_letter_code
_entity_poly.pdbx_strand_id
1 'polypeptide(L)'
;MGNPLTWFEFEQDDPAKPGQINIRVSSPKDDPRYIDRMVSAVGFSIYLGGYHVFCRGINVPVFVPEQMVDFGIGAAIEASNQIFDTVDDARAVAAANAHQPAIAYFLGAGGVVVAPTVMCPATTPQLVATMLEARKELGKAVADELTVLAVSLVGGMIIRALMSRIAGVQRGGKVPPNRTPTVPKIRARNDQINVGGGLEAGSDQFTNLNPVKPESGGASKGIPNHVQASFEEIGEIFQPGTVRHIISNRLRFVDVKDWPRAAKGAFRVLRSGGRLGTGHPMSGMNVWANEEEVAVMIKSFKDAGFKDIRNVGMKSGPGVVISAIKP
;
A
#
# COMPACT_ATOMS: atom_id res chain seq x y z
N MET A 1 -41.63 -14.67 17.47
CA MET A 1 -40.92 -13.63 18.22
C MET A 1 -40.22 -14.31 19.38
N GLY A 2 -38.98 -14.76 19.17
CA GLY A 2 -38.18 -15.47 20.18
C GLY A 2 -37.16 -14.51 20.78
N ASN A 3 -37.10 -14.48 22.11
CA ASN A 3 -36.24 -13.66 22.96
C ASN A 3 -34.76 -13.69 22.54
N PRO A 4 -34.03 -12.56 22.50
CA PRO A 4 -32.57 -12.59 22.42
C PRO A 4 -32.02 -13.12 23.75
N LEU A 5 -31.20 -14.16 23.63
CA LEU A 5 -30.68 -15.00 24.71
C LEU A 5 -29.83 -14.18 25.70
N THR A 6 -30.43 -13.76 26.82
CA THR A 6 -29.74 -13.33 28.05
C THR A 6 -29.51 -14.54 28.95
N TRP A 7 -28.25 -14.86 29.28
CA TRP A 7 -27.95 -15.74 30.42
C TRP A 7 -27.65 -14.89 31.65
N PHE A 8 -28.22 -15.33 32.77
CA PHE A 8 -28.14 -14.70 34.09
C PHE A 8 -27.12 -15.50 34.89
N GLU A 9 -25.95 -14.93 35.20
CA GLU A 9 -25.10 -15.50 36.25
C GLU A 9 -25.50 -14.88 37.59
N PHE A 10 -25.81 -15.72 38.57
CA PHE A 10 -26.01 -15.30 39.94
C PHE A 10 -24.63 -15.14 40.59
N GLU A 11 -24.24 -13.92 40.94
CA GLU A 11 -23.04 -13.72 41.75
C GLU A 11 -23.25 -14.29 43.16
N GLN A 12 -22.15 -14.69 43.80
CA GLN A 12 -22.16 -15.20 45.15
C GLN A 12 -22.72 -14.14 46.11
N ASP A 13 -23.60 -14.57 47.03
CA ASP A 13 -24.36 -13.69 47.93
C ASP A 13 -23.40 -12.75 48.70
N ASP A 14 -23.57 -11.43 48.54
CA ASP A 14 -22.75 -10.43 49.22
C ASP A 14 -23.22 -10.34 50.69
N PRO A 15 -22.41 -10.79 51.67
CA PRO A 15 -22.83 -10.77 53.08
C PRO A 15 -23.04 -9.34 53.62
N ALA A 16 -22.57 -8.31 52.93
CA ALA A 16 -22.83 -6.91 53.27
C ALA A 16 -24.18 -6.39 52.75
N LYS A 17 -24.87 -7.14 51.88
CA LYS A 17 -26.15 -6.76 51.25
C LYS A 17 -27.14 -7.94 51.20
N PRO A 18 -27.55 -8.47 52.37
CA PRO A 18 -28.43 -9.63 52.44
C PRO A 18 -29.77 -9.36 51.73
N GLY A 19 -30.17 -10.26 50.83
CA GLY A 19 -31.44 -10.21 50.09
C GLY A 19 -31.37 -9.60 48.69
N GLN A 20 -30.18 -9.21 48.20
CA GLN A 20 -29.99 -8.81 46.81
C GLN A 20 -29.48 -9.95 45.94
N ILE A 21 -30.27 -10.33 44.93
CA ILE A 21 -29.83 -11.23 43.86
C ILE A 21 -29.07 -10.41 42.82
N ASN A 22 -27.75 -10.57 42.79
CA ASN A 22 -26.90 -9.94 41.78
C ASN A 22 -26.88 -10.80 40.51
N ILE A 23 -27.52 -10.31 39.46
CA ILE A 23 -27.50 -10.89 38.13
C ILE A 23 -26.41 -10.19 37.32
N ARG A 24 -25.45 -10.95 36.79
CA ARG A 24 -24.51 -10.46 35.79
C ARG A 24 -24.88 -11.00 34.42
N VAL A 25 -25.08 -10.09 33.47
CA VAL A 25 -25.21 -10.40 32.04
C VAL A 25 -23.88 -10.02 31.41
N SER A 26 -23.10 -11.01 30.97
CA SER A 26 -21.80 -10.79 30.32
C SER A 26 -21.92 -10.99 28.81
N SER A 27 -21.52 -9.98 28.04
CA SER A 27 -21.35 -10.06 26.59
C SER A 27 -19.87 -10.34 26.25
N PRO A 28 -19.56 -10.96 25.10
CA PRO A 28 -18.19 -10.98 24.57
C PRO A 28 -17.53 -9.59 24.47
N LYS A 29 -18.32 -8.51 24.42
CA LYS A 29 -17.86 -7.12 24.49
C LYS A 29 -17.28 -6.70 25.85
N ASP A 30 -17.56 -7.47 26.90
CA ASP A 30 -17.04 -7.24 28.25
C ASP A 30 -15.68 -7.91 28.48
N ASP A 31 -15.20 -8.75 27.54
CA ASP A 31 -13.87 -9.33 27.61
C ASP A 31 -12.80 -8.21 27.54
N PRO A 32 -11.79 -8.19 28.44
CA PRO A 32 -10.73 -7.18 28.41
C PRO A 32 -9.91 -7.19 27.12
N ARG A 33 -9.92 -8.30 26.37
CA ARG A 33 -9.27 -8.46 25.07
C ARG A 33 -10.16 -8.04 23.91
N TYR A 34 -11.35 -7.48 24.17
CA TYR A 34 -12.25 -7.03 23.12
C TYR A 34 -11.59 -5.93 22.28
N ILE A 35 -11.51 -6.14 20.97
CA ILE A 35 -10.70 -5.32 20.07
C ILE A 35 -11.07 -3.82 20.11
N ASP A 36 -12.35 -3.48 20.31
CA ASP A 36 -12.82 -2.09 20.39
C ASP A 36 -12.36 -1.39 21.67
N ARG A 37 -12.10 -2.14 22.74
CA ARG A 37 -11.51 -1.59 23.97
C ARG A 37 -10.00 -1.44 23.84
N MET A 38 -9.37 -2.29 23.03
CA MET A 38 -7.92 -2.32 22.89
C MET A 38 -7.38 -1.32 21.86
N VAL A 39 -8.19 -0.91 20.87
CA VAL A 39 -7.75 0.01 19.82
C VAL A 39 -7.14 1.29 20.39
N SER A 40 -6.00 1.69 19.82
CA SER A 40 -5.28 2.93 20.15
C SER A 40 -4.99 3.78 18.92
N ALA A 41 -4.79 3.14 17.78
CA ALA A 41 -4.65 3.79 16.49
C ALA A 41 -5.06 2.83 15.37
N VAL A 42 -5.37 3.39 14.21
CA VAL A 42 -5.61 2.63 12.99
C VAL A 42 -4.68 3.14 11.89
N GLY A 43 -3.88 2.23 11.35
CA GLY A 43 -3.22 2.43 10.08
C GLY A 43 -4.18 2.02 8.97
N PHE A 44 -4.57 2.96 8.12
CA PHE A 44 -5.34 2.69 6.92
C PHE A 44 -4.58 3.20 5.70
N SER A 45 -4.43 2.34 4.70
CA SER A 45 -3.95 2.72 3.38
C SER A 45 -4.72 1.94 2.33
N ILE A 46 -4.94 2.56 1.17
CA ILE A 46 -5.76 1.94 0.12
C ILE A 46 -5.08 0.73 -0.57
N TYR A 47 -3.88 0.32 -0.13
CA TYR A 47 -3.15 -0.88 -0.62
C TYR A 47 -3.07 -2.01 0.39
N LEU A 48 -3.57 -1.80 1.60
CA LEU A 48 -3.50 -2.80 2.66
C LEU A 48 -4.57 -3.89 2.48
N GLY A 49 -5.61 -3.65 1.66
CA GLY A 49 -6.77 -4.53 1.54
C GLY A 49 -7.55 -4.68 2.86
N GLY A 50 -7.42 -3.69 3.75
CA GLY A 50 -7.90 -3.74 5.13
C GLY A 50 -7.27 -2.66 6.00
N TYR A 51 -7.18 -2.93 7.30
CA TYR A 51 -6.72 -2.02 8.34
C TYR A 51 -5.67 -2.68 9.21
N HIS A 52 -4.63 -1.92 9.58
CA HIS A 52 -3.76 -2.27 10.69
C HIS A 52 -4.31 -1.63 11.95
N VAL A 53 -4.82 -2.45 12.86
CA VAL A 53 -5.35 -2.00 14.15
C VAL A 53 -4.25 -2.11 15.19
N PHE A 54 -3.82 -0.98 15.73
CA PHE A 54 -2.85 -0.93 16.80
C PHE A 54 -3.58 -1.05 18.14
N CYS A 55 -3.35 -2.16 18.83
CA CYS A 55 -4.01 -2.49 20.08
C CYS A 55 -3.06 -2.29 21.27
N ARG A 56 -3.56 -1.71 22.36
CA ARG A 56 -2.81 -1.55 23.61
C ARG A 56 -2.34 -2.90 24.13
N GLY A 57 -1.07 -3.01 24.48
CA GLY A 57 -0.48 -4.26 24.99
C GLY A 57 -0.13 -5.30 23.91
N ILE A 58 -0.32 -4.99 22.63
CA ILE A 58 0.06 -5.87 21.51
C ILE A 58 1.14 -5.17 20.67
N ASN A 59 2.30 -5.84 20.51
CA ASN A 59 3.48 -5.26 19.85
C ASN A 59 3.41 -5.27 18.31
N VAL A 60 2.49 -6.04 17.73
CA VAL A 60 2.30 -6.18 16.28
C VAL A 60 0.87 -5.77 15.94
N PRO A 61 0.65 -4.94 14.90
CA PRO A 61 -0.70 -4.54 14.51
C PRO A 61 -1.55 -5.75 14.10
N VAL A 62 -2.81 -5.75 14.51
CA VAL A 62 -3.80 -6.75 14.07
C VAL A 62 -4.28 -6.34 12.68
N PHE A 63 -4.08 -7.22 11.69
CA PHE A 63 -4.62 -6.99 10.35
C PHE A 63 -6.10 -7.37 10.30
N VAL A 64 -6.95 -6.40 9.93
CA VAL A 64 -8.38 -6.58 9.73
C VAL A 64 -8.68 -6.41 8.23
N PRO A 65 -9.03 -7.48 7.51
CA PRO A 65 -9.37 -7.40 6.09
C PRO A 65 -10.57 -6.49 5.84
N GLU A 66 -10.61 -5.83 4.68
CA GLU A 66 -11.72 -4.92 4.33
C GLU A 66 -13.07 -5.64 4.27
N GLN A 67 -13.11 -6.92 3.85
CA GLN A 67 -14.34 -7.71 3.88
C GLN A 67 -14.92 -7.98 5.28
N MET A 68 -14.18 -7.64 6.34
CA MET A 68 -14.66 -7.74 7.72
C MET A 68 -15.17 -6.41 8.26
N VAL A 69 -15.19 -5.35 7.46
CA VAL A 69 -15.60 -4.00 7.89
C VAL A 69 -16.84 -3.55 7.14
N ASP A 70 -17.86 -3.10 7.87
CA ASP A 70 -19.07 -2.51 7.31
C ASP A 70 -19.43 -1.22 8.06
N PHE A 71 -19.35 -0.09 7.37
CA PHE A 71 -19.62 1.23 7.94
C PHE A 71 -21.12 1.55 8.07
N GLY A 72 -22.00 0.76 7.43
CA GLY A 72 -23.43 1.00 7.35
C GLY A 72 -24.27 0.27 8.41
N ILE A 73 -23.72 -0.76 9.05
CA ILE A 73 -24.47 -1.55 10.05
C ILE A 73 -24.54 -0.78 11.38
N GLY A 74 -25.62 -0.02 11.56
CA GLY A 74 -25.94 0.71 12.80
C GLY A 74 -26.62 -0.14 13.87
N ALA A 75 -27.16 -1.31 13.51
CA ALA A 75 -27.77 -2.26 14.44
C ALA A 75 -27.54 -3.69 13.95
N ALA A 76 -27.18 -4.59 14.88
CA ALA A 76 -27.02 -6.01 14.62
C ALA A 76 -27.40 -6.81 15.88
N ILE A 77 -27.89 -8.04 15.69
CA ILE A 77 -28.11 -8.96 16.81
C ILE A 77 -26.86 -9.78 17.10
N GLU A 78 -26.63 -10.10 18.37
CA GLU A 78 -25.61 -11.06 18.77
C GLU A 78 -26.16 -12.47 18.54
N ALA A 79 -25.59 -13.18 17.58
CA ALA A 79 -26.01 -14.53 17.18
C ALA A 79 -25.66 -15.58 18.24
N SER A 80 -24.64 -15.31 19.06
CA SER A 80 -24.19 -16.14 20.15
C SER A 80 -23.39 -15.32 21.17
N ASN A 81 -23.44 -15.73 22.44
CA ASN A 81 -22.61 -15.24 23.53
C ASN A 81 -21.27 -16.01 23.66
N GLN A 82 -21.05 -17.03 22.84
CA GLN A 82 -19.80 -17.78 22.79
C GLN A 82 -18.73 -17.01 22.00
N ILE A 83 -17.49 -17.06 22.51
CA ILE A 83 -16.29 -16.70 21.75
C ILE A 83 -15.75 -17.96 21.10
N PHE A 84 -15.75 -18.02 19.78
CA PHE A 84 -15.27 -19.16 19.00
C PHE A 84 -13.76 -19.10 18.77
N ASP A 85 -13.12 -20.26 18.58
CA ASP A 85 -11.68 -20.32 18.31
C ASP A 85 -11.32 -19.81 16.91
N THR A 86 -12.26 -19.93 15.95
CA THR A 86 -12.03 -19.53 14.56
C THR A 86 -13.09 -18.56 14.05
N VAL A 87 -12.70 -17.75 13.06
CA VAL A 87 -13.63 -16.84 12.37
C VAL A 87 -14.69 -17.59 11.58
N ASP A 88 -14.39 -18.79 11.08
CA ASP A 88 -15.30 -19.57 10.24
C ASP A 88 -16.44 -20.16 11.10
N ASP A 89 -16.14 -20.65 12.30
CA ASP A 89 -17.16 -21.14 13.24
C ASP A 89 -18.09 -20.01 13.69
N ALA A 90 -17.52 -18.85 14.03
CA ALA A 90 -18.31 -17.67 14.37
C ALA A 90 -19.21 -17.22 13.19
N ARG A 91 -18.67 -17.25 11.96
CA ARG A 91 -19.45 -16.91 10.75
C ARG A 91 -20.58 -17.88 10.48
N ALA A 92 -20.38 -19.18 10.71
CA ALA A 92 -21.44 -20.18 10.55
C ALA A 92 -22.63 -19.89 11.46
N VAL A 93 -22.37 -19.51 12.72
CA VAL A 93 -23.41 -19.16 13.70
C VAL A 93 -24.09 -17.83 13.35
N ALA A 94 -23.33 -16.83 12.90
CA ALA A 94 -23.90 -15.58 12.40
C ALA A 94 -24.80 -15.81 11.17
N ALA A 95 -24.37 -16.65 10.23
CA ALA A 95 -25.09 -16.94 8.99
C ALA A 95 -26.42 -17.69 9.22
N ALA A 96 -26.55 -18.45 10.31
CA ALA A 96 -27.81 -19.11 10.69
C ALA A 96 -28.95 -18.12 10.97
N ASN A 97 -28.64 -16.83 11.15
CA ASN A 97 -29.59 -15.76 11.44
C ASN A 97 -29.84 -14.84 10.22
N ALA A 98 -29.98 -15.41 9.02
CA ALA A 98 -30.00 -14.71 7.73
C ALA A 98 -31.07 -13.61 7.54
N HIS A 99 -32.08 -13.50 8.41
CA HIS A 99 -33.19 -12.55 8.29
C HIS A 99 -32.87 -11.13 8.76
N GLN A 100 -31.74 -10.92 9.45
CA GLN A 100 -31.28 -9.60 9.89
C GLN A 100 -29.76 -9.62 10.15
N PRO A 101 -29.06 -8.48 10.14
CA PRO A 101 -27.63 -8.44 10.43
C PRO A 101 -27.32 -9.09 11.78
N ALA A 102 -26.54 -10.17 11.75
CA ALA A 102 -26.20 -10.97 12.92
C ALA A 102 -24.68 -11.13 13.03
N ILE A 103 -24.17 -11.06 14.26
CA ILE A 103 -22.73 -11.04 14.53
C ILE A 103 -22.42 -12.05 15.63
N ALA A 104 -21.28 -12.74 15.48
CA ALA A 104 -20.70 -13.60 16.50
C ALA A 104 -19.25 -13.16 16.77
N TYR A 105 -18.59 -13.76 17.76
CA TYR A 105 -17.28 -13.33 18.24
C TYR A 105 -16.27 -14.47 18.17
N PHE A 106 -15.03 -14.17 17.85
CA PHE A 106 -13.96 -15.16 17.76
C PHE A 106 -12.64 -14.66 18.33
N LEU A 107 -11.74 -15.61 18.61
CA LEU A 107 -10.36 -15.36 18.99
C LEU A 107 -9.54 -14.98 17.74
N GLY A 108 -9.23 -13.69 17.62
CA GLY A 108 -8.40 -13.13 16.55
C GLY A 108 -6.92 -13.06 16.91
N ALA A 109 -6.08 -12.86 15.89
CA ALA A 109 -4.64 -12.63 16.02
C ALA A 109 -3.88 -13.67 16.88
N GLY A 110 -4.25 -14.95 16.77
CA GLY A 110 -3.63 -16.01 17.59
C GLY A 110 -4.11 -16.04 19.05
N GLY A 111 -5.33 -15.56 19.32
CA GLY A 111 -5.97 -15.61 20.64
C GLY A 111 -5.76 -14.38 21.52
N VAL A 112 -5.04 -13.38 21.02
CA VAL A 112 -4.72 -12.16 21.77
C VAL A 112 -5.82 -11.09 21.72
N VAL A 113 -6.77 -11.20 20.78
CA VAL A 113 -7.95 -10.32 20.72
C VAL A 113 -9.24 -11.12 20.61
N VAL A 114 -10.33 -10.57 21.16
CA VAL A 114 -11.69 -10.99 20.86
C VAL A 114 -12.26 -10.03 19.82
N ALA A 115 -12.66 -10.56 18.67
CA ALA A 115 -13.10 -9.79 17.51
C ALA A 115 -14.49 -10.25 17.05
N PRO A 116 -15.39 -9.33 16.63
CA PRO A 116 -16.62 -9.73 15.94
C PRO A 116 -16.33 -10.21 14.52
N THR A 117 -17.24 -11.02 13.97
CA THR A 117 -17.20 -11.45 12.56
C THR A 117 -17.29 -10.28 11.58
N VAL A 118 -17.94 -9.18 11.99
CA VAL A 118 -18.02 -7.90 11.26
C VAL A 118 -17.76 -6.73 12.22
N MET A 119 -16.81 -5.88 11.84
CA MET A 119 -16.48 -4.61 12.49
C MET A 119 -17.39 -3.52 11.92
N CYS A 120 -18.30 -3.00 12.74
CA CYS A 120 -19.27 -2.01 12.31
C CYS A 120 -19.67 -1.09 13.47
N PRO A 121 -20.35 0.05 13.22
CA PRO A 121 -20.79 0.95 14.29
C PRO A 121 -21.54 0.26 15.44
N ALA A 122 -22.28 -0.81 15.16
CA ALA A 122 -23.02 -1.58 16.17
C ALA A 122 -22.14 -2.45 17.09
N THR A 123 -20.94 -2.84 16.64
CA THR A 123 -20.07 -3.76 17.38
C THR A 123 -18.80 -3.09 17.85
N THR A 124 -18.13 -2.35 16.99
CA THR A 124 -16.85 -1.72 17.26
C THR A 124 -16.89 -0.22 16.99
N PRO A 125 -17.72 0.55 17.74
CA PRO A 125 -17.91 1.97 17.50
C PRO A 125 -16.62 2.78 17.61
N GLN A 126 -15.72 2.48 18.55
CA GLN A 126 -14.47 3.23 18.70
C GLN A 126 -13.50 2.96 17.55
N LEU A 127 -13.34 1.68 17.19
CA LEU A 127 -12.51 1.24 16.08
C LEU A 127 -13.02 1.83 14.77
N VAL A 128 -14.33 1.77 14.52
CA VAL A 128 -14.94 2.29 13.29
C VAL A 128 -14.82 3.81 13.22
N ALA A 129 -15.00 4.52 14.32
CA ALA A 129 -14.74 5.96 14.37
C ALA A 129 -13.27 6.27 14.02
N THR A 130 -12.33 5.50 14.58
CA THR A 130 -10.89 5.64 14.30
C THR A 130 -10.56 5.28 12.84
N MET A 131 -11.21 4.27 12.26
CA MET A 131 -11.09 3.91 10.84
C MET A 131 -11.60 5.02 9.92
N LEU A 132 -12.75 5.62 10.25
CA LEU A 132 -13.33 6.74 9.50
C LEU A 132 -12.47 7.99 9.61
N GLU A 133 -11.90 8.25 10.79
CA GLU A 133 -10.94 9.34 10.99
C GLU A 133 -9.67 9.11 10.16
N ALA A 134 -9.08 7.92 10.21
CA ALA A 134 -7.94 7.56 9.37
C ALA A 134 -8.25 7.69 7.87
N ARG A 135 -9.45 7.30 7.43
CA ARG A 135 -9.95 7.51 6.05
C ARG A 135 -10.08 8.98 5.70
N LYS A 136 -10.61 9.79 6.62
CA LYS A 136 -10.78 11.24 6.45
C LYS A 136 -9.44 11.97 6.41
N GLU A 137 -8.50 11.61 7.26
CA GLU A 137 -7.14 12.14 7.26
C GLU A 137 -6.40 11.76 5.99
N LEU A 138 -6.54 10.51 5.52
CA LEU A 138 -6.02 10.11 4.21
C LEU A 138 -6.69 10.91 3.09
N GLY A 139 -8.00 11.10 3.13
CA GLY A 139 -8.75 11.90 2.16
C GLY A 139 -8.34 13.37 2.15
N LYS A 140 -8.08 13.98 3.32
CA LYS A 140 -7.57 15.34 3.46
C LYS A 140 -6.12 15.45 2.97
N ALA A 141 -5.25 14.52 3.36
CA ALA A 141 -3.87 14.49 2.88
C ALA A 141 -3.81 14.38 1.35
N VAL A 142 -4.65 13.54 0.75
CA VAL A 142 -4.79 13.43 -0.71
C VAL A 142 -5.40 14.70 -1.31
N ALA A 143 -6.41 15.32 -0.70
CA ALA A 143 -7.04 16.54 -1.22
C ALA A 143 -6.14 17.79 -1.12
N ASP A 144 -5.39 17.95 -0.03
CA ASP A 144 -4.44 19.06 0.15
C ASP A 144 -3.25 18.92 -0.81
N GLU A 145 -2.77 17.69 -1.02
CA GLU A 145 -1.71 17.37 -1.99
C GLU A 145 -2.19 17.57 -3.44
N LEU A 146 -3.42 17.17 -3.76
CA LEU A 146 -4.08 17.47 -5.05
C LEU A 146 -4.34 18.98 -5.22
N THR A 147 -4.61 19.73 -4.16
CA THR A 147 -4.81 21.19 -4.19
C THR A 147 -3.49 21.90 -4.47
N VAL A 148 -2.39 21.48 -3.84
CA VAL A 148 -1.04 21.99 -4.16
C VAL A 148 -0.64 21.59 -5.59
N LEU A 149 -0.96 20.37 -6.04
CA LEU A 149 -0.75 19.92 -7.42
C LEU A 149 -1.59 20.72 -8.43
N ALA A 150 -2.84 21.05 -8.10
CA ALA A 150 -3.73 21.86 -8.93
C ALA A 150 -3.28 23.33 -8.98
N VAL A 151 -2.85 23.91 -7.86
CA VAL A 151 -2.28 25.27 -7.79
C VAL A 151 -0.96 25.36 -8.55
N SER A 152 -0.12 24.32 -8.51
CA SER A 152 1.13 24.25 -9.28
C SER A 152 0.93 23.98 -10.78
N LEU A 153 -0.08 23.20 -11.17
CA LEU A 153 -0.50 23.00 -12.57
C LEU A 153 -1.12 24.27 -13.18
N VAL A 154 -2.00 24.96 -12.46
CA VAL A 154 -2.63 26.21 -12.94
C VAL A 154 -1.64 27.38 -12.89
N GLY A 155 -0.79 27.46 -11.86
CA GLY A 155 0.27 28.46 -11.76
C GLY A 155 1.33 28.34 -12.87
N GLY A 156 1.70 27.11 -13.24
CA GLY A 156 2.66 26.84 -14.32
C GLY A 156 2.13 27.18 -15.73
N MET A 157 0.82 27.05 -15.97
CA MET A 157 0.21 27.37 -17.26
C MET A 157 -0.05 28.87 -17.45
N ILE A 158 -0.43 29.61 -16.41
CA ILE A 158 -0.69 31.06 -16.50
C ILE A 158 0.61 31.85 -16.69
N ILE A 159 1.68 31.49 -15.99
CA ILE A 159 3.01 32.14 -16.14
C ILE A 159 3.57 31.93 -17.55
N ARG A 160 3.35 30.75 -18.16
CA ARG A 160 3.85 30.43 -19.51
C ARG A 160 3.10 31.18 -20.62
N ALA A 161 1.80 31.42 -20.45
CA ALA A 161 0.99 32.20 -21.39
C ALA A 161 1.32 33.70 -21.34
N LEU A 162 1.61 34.23 -20.15
CA LEU A 162 2.03 35.63 -19.96
C LEU A 162 3.45 35.88 -20.49
N MET A 163 4.40 34.97 -20.26
CA MET A 163 5.78 35.09 -20.79
C MET A 163 5.85 34.99 -22.33
N SER A 164 5.00 34.15 -22.94
CA SER A 164 4.99 33.94 -24.40
C SER A 164 4.45 35.14 -25.20
N ARG A 165 3.69 36.06 -24.56
CA ARG A 165 3.18 37.27 -25.22
C ARG A 165 4.13 38.46 -25.17
N ILE A 166 5.14 38.44 -24.30
CA ILE A 166 6.10 39.55 -24.16
C ILE A 166 7.33 39.36 -25.06
N ALA A 167 7.71 38.11 -25.39
CA ALA A 167 8.90 37.82 -26.19
C ALA A 167 8.70 37.85 -27.73
N GLY A 168 7.52 38.24 -28.21
CA GLY A 168 7.10 38.12 -29.62
C GLY A 168 7.19 39.39 -30.46
N VAL A 169 8.00 40.40 -30.10
CA VAL A 169 8.23 41.57 -30.96
C VAL A 169 9.69 42.03 -30.82
N GLN A 170 10.57 41.60 -31.73
CA GLN A 170 11.51 42.49 -32.43
C GLN A 170 12.40 41.72 -33.44
N ARG A 171 12.22 42.14 -34.70
CA ARG A 171 13.13 42.16 -35.87
C ARG A 171 14.44 41.36 -35.83
N GLY A 172 14.58 40.50 -36.84
CA GLY A 172 15.68 40.56 -37.81
C GLY A 172 17.09 40.42 -37.27
N GLY A 173 17.51 39.19 -36.97
CA GLY A 173 18.89 38.86 -36.68
C GLY A 173 19.06 37.35 -36.73
N LYS A 174 20.15 36.89 -37.38
CA LYS A 174 20.48 35.47 -37.61
C LYS A 174 20.13 34.59 -36.40
N VAL A 175 19.34 33.54 -36.63
CA VAL A 175 18.96 32.53 -35.64
C VAL A 175 20.22 32.00 -34.94
N PRO A 176 20.42 32.25 -33.64
CA PRO A 176 21.44 31.54 -32.88
C PRO A 176 20.98 30.09 -32.74
N PRO A 177 21.89 29.10 -32.78
CA PRO A 177 21.51 27.70 -32.64
C PRO A 177 20.74 27.52 -31.33
N ASN A 178 19.54 26.97 -31.45
CA ASN A 178 18.63 26.64 -30.38
C ASN A 178 19.30 25.61 -29.45
N ARG A 179 20.10 26.07 -28.49
CA ARG A 179 20.59 25.24 -27.39
C ARG A 179 19.50 25.22 -26.33
N THR A 180 18.65 24.20 -26.40
CA THR A 180 17.83 23.77 -25.27
C THR A 180 18.76 23.60 -24.06
N PRO A 181 18.48 24.22 -22.91
CA PRO A 181 19.29 24.00 -21.71
C PRO A 181 19.31 22.51 -21.37
N THR A 182 20.46 21.86 -21.51
CA THR A 182 20.65 20.46 -21.09
C THR A 182 20.60 20.42 -19.57
N VAL A 183 19.52 19.90 -19.00
CA VAL A 183 19.48 19.53 -17.57
C VAL A 183 20.64 18.55 -17.32
N PRO A 184 21.55 18.84 -16.37
CA PRO A 184 22.66 17.94 -16.07
C PRO A 184 22.14 16.58 -15.61
N LYS A 185 22.62 15.52 -16.26
CA LYS A 185 22.29 14.15 -15.88
C LYS A 185 23.01 13.74 -14.60
N ILE A 186 22.31 13.04 -13.71
CA ILE A 186 22.84 12.65 -12.40
C ILE A 186 23.50 11.26 -12.44
N ARG A 187 24.44 11.01 -11.53
CA ARG A 187 25.02 9.68 -11.30
C ARG A 187 24.26 8.97 -10.17
N ALA A 188 23.97 7.69 -10.36
CA ALA A 188 23.29 6.89 -9.36
C ALA A 188 24.20 6.60 -8.16
N ARG A 189 23.63 6.59 -6.95
CA ARG A 189 24.35 6.24 -5.72
C ARG A 189 24.84 4.80 -5.82
N ASN A 190 26.13 4.60 -5.53
CA ASN A 190 26.81 3.32 -5.65
C ASN A 190 26.69 2.67 -7.04
N ASP A 191 26.40 3.45 -8.08
CA ASP A 191 26.05 2.97 -9.42
C ASP A 191 24.83 2.01 -9.43
N GLN A 192 23.86 2.21 -8.52
CA GLN A 192 22.68 1.36 -8.40
C GLN A 192 21.39 2.18 -8.35
N ILE A 193 20.36 1.70 -9.03
CA ILE A 193 19.04 2.35 -9.07
C ILE A 193 17.98 1.32 -8.64
N ASN A 194 17.10 1.74 -7.72
CA ASN A 194 15.84 1.07 -7.48
C ASN A 194 14.74 1.83 -8.25
N VAL A 195 14.04 1.17 -9.17
CA VAL A 195 13.07 1.82 -10.07
C VAL A 195 11.62 1.75 -9.59
N GLY A 196 11.40 1.34 -8.35
CA GLY A 196 10.12 1.47 -7.68
C GLY A 196 9.68 0.21 -6.94
N GLY A 197 8.43 0.29 -6.46
CA GLY A 197 7.87 -0.66 -5.50
C GLY A 197 8.18 -0.25 -4.05
N GLY A 198 8.32 -1.23 -3.17
CA GLY A 198 8.57 -1.06 -1.73
C GLY A 198 10.00 -0.64 -1.39
N LEU A 199 10.17 -0.10 -0.18
CA LEU A 199 11.48 0.09 0.44
C LEU A 199 11.77 -1.11 1.34
N GLU A 200 12.91 -1.75 1.10
CA GLU A 200 13.44 -2.83 1.92
C GLU A 200 14.70 -2.35 2.67
N ALA A 201 15.16 -3.12 3.66
CA ALA A 201 16.42 -2.82 4.34
C ALA A 201 17.57 -2.71 3.31
N GLY A 202 18.37 -1.65 3.40
CA GLY A 202 19.44 -1.35 2.43
C GLY A 202 19.01 -0.47 1.25
N SER A 203 17.75 0.01 1.20
CA SER A 203 17.30 0.95 0.16
C SER A 203 18.11 2.26 0.11
N ASP A 204 18.78 2.63 1.19
CA ASP A 204 19.70 3.77 1.28
C ASP A 204 20.99 3.61 0.46
N GLN A 205 21.29 2.40 -0.01
CA GLN A 205 22.41 2.12 -0.90
C GLN A 205 22.13 2.42 -2.38
N PHE A 206 20.87 2.66 -2.73
CA PHE A 206 20.41 2.91 -4.10
C PHE A 206 20.03 4.38 -4.27
N THR A 207 20.03 4.87 -5.51
CA THR A 207 19.16 5.98 -5.87
C THR A 207 17.76 5.42 -6.11
N ASN A 208 16.77 5.89 -5.36
CA ASN A 208 15.40 5.39 -5.44
C ASN A 208 14.59 6.28 -6.38
N LEU A 209 14.31 5.75 -7.56
CA LEU A 209 13.47 6.37 -8.58
C LEU A 209 12.02 5.96 -8.33
N ASN A 210 11.19 6.92 -7.91
CA ASN A 210 9.80 6.68 -7.58
C ASN A 210 8.97 7.94 -7.89
N PRO A 211 7.92 7.86 -8.72
CA PRO A 211 7.08 9.02 -9.06
C PRO A 211 6.17 9.48 -7.91
N VAL A 212 6.19 8.79 -6.76
CA VAL A 212 5.26 8.96 -5.64
C VAL A 212 3.83 8.82 -6.14
N LYS A 213 3.54 7.69 -6.79
CA LYS A 213 2.18 7.33 -7.17
C LYS A 213 1.48 6.83 -5.92
N PRO A 214 0.47 7.53 -5.38
CA PRO A 214 -0.26 7.06 -4.23
C PRO A 214 -0.68 5.62 -4.48
N GLU A 215 -1.29 5.33 -5.64
CA GLU A 215 -1.86 4.03 -6.03
C GLU A 215 -0.89 2.85 -6.09
N SER A 216 0.43 3.05 -6.05
CA SER A 216 1.46 2.05 -6.40
C SER A 216 1.73 0.98 -5.34
N GLY A 217 1.35 1.19 -4.08
CA GLY A 217 1.77 0.34 -2.95
C GLY A 217 3.26 0.49 -2.58
N GLY A 218 4.01 1.36 -3.26
CA GLY A 218 5.38 1.74 -2.90
C GLY A 218 5.43 2.81 -1.82
N ALA A 219 6.63 3.10 -1.31
CA ALA A 219 6.80 4.19 -0.34
C ALA A 219 6.45 5.55 -0.96
N SER A 220 5.79 6.41 -0.20
CA SER A 220 5.41 7.77 -0.62
C SER A 220 6.11 8.88 0.16
N LYS A 221 6.77 8.53 1.28
CA LYS A 221 7.51 9.47 2.15
C LYS A 221 8.78 8.79 2.67
N GLY A 222 9.75 9.60 3.10
CA GLY A 222 10.98 9.10 3.74
C GLY A 222 11.86 8.24 2.83
N ILE A 223 11.71 8.37 1.50
CA ILE A 223 12.49 7.60 0.54
C ILE A 223 13.94 8.11 0.56
N PRO A 224 14.93 7.29 0.92
CA PRO A 224 16.33 7.73 0.91
C PRO A 224 16.80 7.93 -0.53
N ASN A 225 17.63 8.95 -0.78
CA ASN A 225 18.18 9.26 -2.11
C ASN A 225 17.11 9.30 -3.22
N HIS A 226 15.97 9.89 -2.90
CA HIS A 226 14.80 9.90 -3.76
C HIS A 226 15.03 10.77 -4.98
N VAL A 227 14.68 10.22 -6.14
CA VAL A 227 14.46 10.96 -7.37
C VAL A 227 13.00 10.80 -7.72
N GLN A 228 12.26 11.90 -7.70
CA GLN A 228 10.84 11.92 -8.01
C GLN A 228 10.62 11.86 -9.53
N ALA A 229 10.65 10.64 -10.06
CA ALA A 229 10.37 10.37 -11.46
C ALA A 229 10.00 8.90 -11.67
N SER A 230 9.39 8.64 -12.82
CA SER A 230 8.95 7.32 -13.25
C SER A 230 10.09 6.50 -13.87
N PHE A 231 9.91 5.17 -13.97
CA PHE A 231 10.93 4.30 -14.55
C PHE A 231 11.16 4.62 -16.04
N GLU A 232 10.13 5.10 -16.73
CA GLU A 232 10.15 5.54 -18.12
C GLU A 232 11.12 6.70 -18.37
N GLU A 233 11.41 7.50 -17.35
CA GLU A 233 12.26 8.69 -17.41
C GLU A 233 13.73 8.38 -17.04
N ILE A 234 14.06 7.14 -16.67
CA ILE A 234 15.40 6.76 -16.20
C ILE A 234 16.51 7.16 -17.19
N GLY A 235 16.26 7.02 -18.49
CA GLY A 235 17.23 7.35 -19.55
C GLY A 235 17.45 8.85 -19.77
N GLU A 236 16.56 9.70 -19.27
CA GLU A 236 16.64 11.16 -19.35
C GLU A 236 17.39 11.72 -18.14
N ILE A 237 17.18 11.11 -16.98
CA ILE A 237 17.69 11.56 -15.69
C ILE A 237 19.14 11.13 -15.48
N PHE A 238 19.46 9.86 -15.73
CA PHE A 238 20.76 9.30 -15.35
C PHE A 238 21.78 9.37 -16.49
N GLN A 239 23.05 9.45 -16.09
CA GLN A 239 24.19 9.39 -17.00
C GLN A 239 24.22 8.04 -17.75
N PRO A 240 24.36 8.05 -19.09
CA PRO A 240 24.49 6.82 -19.87
C PRO A 240 25.72 6.01 -19.47
N GLY A 241 25.61 4.69 -19.42
CA GLY A 241 26.75 3.80 -19.25
C GLY A 241 27.41 3.79 -17.86
N THR A 242 26.79 4.38 -16.83
CA THR A 242 27.39 4.46 -15.49
C THR A 242 26.80 3.48 -14.49
N VAL A 243 25.56 3.01 -14.71
CA VAL A 243 24.82 2.18 -13.74
C VAL A 243 25.28 0.71 -13.83
N ARG A 244 25.51 0.08 -12.67
CA ARG A 244 25.88 -1.34 -12.55
C ARG A 244 24.66 -2.23 -12.34
N HIS A 245 23.73 -1.83 -11.48
CA HIS A 245 22.53 -2.60 -11.13
C HIS A 245 21.26 -1.76 -11.18
N ILE A 246 20.21 -2.32 -11.77
CA ILE A 246 18.85 -1.81 -11.66
C ILE A 246 18.00 -2.87 -10.96
N ILE A 247 17.34 -2.50 -9.87
CA ILE A 247 16.45 -3.37 -9.11
C ILE A 247 15.05 -2.78 -9.00
N SER A 248 14.10 -3.60 -8.57
CA SER A 248 12.80 -3.16 -8.06
C SER A 248 12.33 -4.13 -7.00
N ASN A 249 11.49 -3.66 -6.09
CA ASN A 249 10.99 -4.45 -4.97
C ASN A 249 9.46 -4.47 -5.03
N ARG A 250 8.86 -5.49 -5.65
CA ARG A 250 7.41 -5.60 -5.84
C ARG A 250 6.81 -4.41 -6.59
N LEU A 251 7.53 -3.91 -7.58
CA LEU A 251 7.00 -2.91 -8.51
C LEU A 251 5.79 -3.51 -9.23
N ARG A 252 4.64 -2.84 -9.26
CA ARG A 252 3.49 -3.40 -9.97
C ARG A 252 3.65 -3.15 -11.46
N PHE A 253 3.29 -4.14 -12.27
CA PHE A 253 3.35 -4.02 -13.72
C PHE A 253 2.64 -2.75 -14.24
N VAL A 254 1.46 -2.47 -13.68
CA VAL A 254 0.60 -1.33 -14.05
C VAL A 254 1.16 0.05 -13.70
N ASP A 255 2.17 0.13 -12.83
CA ASP A 255 2.81 1.40 -12.47
C ASP A 255 3.77 1.90 -13.54
N VAL A 256 4.23 1.01 -14.41
CA VAL A 256 5.01 1.34 -15.62
C VAL A 256 4.04 1.33 -16.80
N LYS A 257 3.75 2.51 -17.33
CA LYS A 257 2.80 2.69 -18.45
C LYS A 257 3.44 2.38 -19.80
N ASP A 258 4.76 2.54 -19.92
CA ASP A 258 5.51 2.30 -21.16
C ASP A 258 6.78 1.47 -20.89
N TRP A 259 6.60 0.14 -20.83
CA TRP A 259 7.69 -0.83 -20.67
C TRP A 259 8.76 -0.76 -21.77
N PRO A 260 8.43 -0.60 -23.07
CA PRO A 260 9.43 -0.37 -24.11
C PRO A 260 10.32 0.85 -23.85
N ARG A 261 9.76 1.98 -23.43
CA ARG A 261 10.54 3.18 -23.08
C ARG A 261 11.39 2.95 -21.84
N ALA A 262 10.84 2.38 -20.79
CA ALA A 262 11.57 2.05 -19.57
C ALA A 262 12.76 1.12 -19.85
N ALA A 263 12.56 0.08 -20.66
CA ALA A 263 13.60 -0.86 -21.06
C ALA A 263 14.74 -0.18 -21.86
N LYS A 264 14.40 0.69 -22.83
CA LYS A 264 15.40 1.48 -23.58
C LYS A 264 16.18 2.43 -22.66
N GLY A 265 15.49 3.08 -21.73
CA GLY A 265 16.11 3.92 -20.71
C GLY A 265 17.08 3.13 -19.84
N ALA A 266 16.66 1.99 -19.31
CA ALA A 266 17.48 1.08 -18.51
C ALA A 266 18.73 0.62 -19.29
N PHE A 267 18.56 0.21 -20.55
CA PHE A 267 19.69 -0.18 -21.40
C PHE A 267 20.68 0.97 -21.61
N ARG A 268 20.19 2.21 -21.78
CA ARG A 268 21.04 3.39 -21.96
C ARG A 268 21.91 3.68 -20.74
N VAL A 269 21.34 3.60 -19.54
CA VAL A 269 22.02 4.00 -18.29
C VAL A 269 22.93 2.92 -17.74
N LEU A 270 22.64 1.64 -18.00
CA LEU A 270 23.52 0.54 -17.63
C LEU A 270 24.86 0.61 -18.39
N ARG A 271 25.94 0.30 -17.69
CA ARG A 271 27.25 0.01 -18.30
C ARG A 271 27.25 -1.35 -19.00
N SER A 272 28.21 -1.60 -19.89
CA SER A 272 28.42 -2.96 -20.43
C SER A 272 28.73 -3.93 -19.29
N GLY A 273 28.10 -5.10 -19.31
CA GLY A 273 28.08 -6.07 -18.21
C GLY A 273 27.15 -5.72 -17.04
N GLY A 274 26.45 -4.58 -17.08
CA GLY A 274 25.45 -4.18 -16.10
C GLY A 274 24.19 -5.04 -16.14
N ARG A 275 23.46 -5.15 -15.03
CA ARG A 275 22.38 -6.13 -14.86
C ARG A 275 21.08 -5.53 -14.33
N LEU A 276 19.97 -6.17 -14.70
CA LEU A 276 18.73 -6.13 -13.93
C LEU A 276 18.86 -7.14 -12.79
N GLY A 277 18.84 -6.67 -11.55
CA GLY A 277 19.23 -7.45 -10.37
C GLY A 277 20.64 -7.14 -9.87
N THR A 278 21.00 -7.78 -8.76
CA THR A 278 22.33 -7.70 -8.15
C THR A 278 23.30 -8.71 -8.80
N GLY A 279 24.48 -8.92 -8.21
CA GLY A 279 25.44 -9.92 -8.71
C GLY A 279 24.99 -11.38 -8.52
N HIS A 280 23.87 -11.65 -7.84
CA HIS A 280 23.44 -13.01 -7.52
C HIS A 280 22.65 -13.65 -8.69
N PRO A 281 22.85 -14.95 -9.02
CA PRO A 281 22.19 -15.61 -10.16
C PRO A 281 20.66 -15.61 -10.09
N MET A 282 20.10 -15.59 -8.87
CA MET A 282 18.65 -15.54 -8.61
C MET A 282 18.11 -14.12 -8.37
N SER A 283 18.93 -13.08 -8.60
CA SER A 283 18.50 -11.70 -8.43
C SER A 283 18.03 -11.08 -9.74
N GLY A 284 17.05 -10.20 -9.63
CA GLY A 284 16.44 -9.50 -10.74
C GLY A 284 15.56 -8.36 -10.25
N MET A 285 14.86 -7.73 -11.18
CA MET A 285 13.77 -6.82 -10.87
C MET A 285 12.56 -7.63 -10.39
N ASN A 286 12.15 -7.46 -9.14
CA ASN A 286 10.93 -8.07 -8.62
C ASN A 286 9.72 -7.21 -9.00
N VAL A 287 8.84 -7.78 -9.81
CA VAL A 287 7.68 -7.09 -10.37
C VAL A 287 6.43 -7.92 -10.08
N TRP A 288 5.37 -7.33 -9.53
CA TRP A 288 4.09 -8.02 -9.43
C TRP A 288 3.42 -8.02 -10.80
N ALA A 289 3.36 -9.20 -11.42
CA ALA A 289 2.84 -9.38 -12.77
C ALA A 289 2.14 -10.74 -12.93
N ASN A 290 1.21 -10.84 -13.87
CA ASN A 290 0.69 -12.11 -14.38
C ASN A 290 1.58 -12.69 -15.52
N GLU A 291 1.26 -13.88 -16.04
CA GLU A 291 2.10 -14.53 -17.06
C GLU A 291 2.16 -13.75 -18.39
N GLU A 292 1.07 -13.11 -18.81
CA GLU A 292 1.02 -12.30 -20.04
C GLU A 292 1.88 -11.04 -19.91
N GLU A 293 1.81 -10.39 -18.75
CA GLU A 293 2.60 -9.22 -18.40
C GLU A 293 4.11 -9.54 -18.34
N VAL A 294 4.47 -10.73 -17.86
CA VAL A 294 5.87 -11.23 -17.93
C VAL A 294 6.35 -11.29 -19.38
N ALA A 295 5.52 -11.77 -20.31
CA ALA A 295 5.89 -11.81 -21.72
C ALA A 295 6.13 -10.40 -22.30
N VAL A 296 5.33 -9.41 -21.89
CA VAL A 296 5.53 -7.99 -22.28
C VAL A 296 6.87 -7.46 -21.77
N MET A 297 7.22 -7.72 -20.51
CA MET A 297 8.51 -7.29 -19.96
C MET A 297 9.69 -7.95 -20.68
N ILE A 298 9.64 -9.28 -20.87
CA ILE A 298 10.70 -10.02 -21.57
C ILE A 298 10.90 -9.48 -22.97
N LYS A 299 9.80 -9.26 -23.72
CA LYS A 299 9.85 -8.68 -25.06
C LYS A 299 10.46 -7.28 -25.04
N SER A 300 10.03 -6.42 -24.12
CA SER A 300 10.52 -5.03 -24.01
C SER A 300 12.02 -4.96 -23.75
N PHE A 301 12.54 -5.77 -22.82
CA PHE A 301 13.98 -5.84 -22.57
C PHE A 301 14.75 -6.45 -23.74
N LYS A 302 14.18 -7.46 -24.42
CA LYS A 302 14.80 -8.05 -25.62
C LYS A 302 14.93 -7.02 -26.74
N ASP A 303 13.87 -6.29 -27.01
CA ASP A 303 13.82 -5.25 -28.05
C ASP A 303 14.75 -4.07 -27.71
N ALA A 304 14.98 -3.79 -26.43
CA ALA A 304 15.96 -2.80 -25.99
C ALA A 304 17.43 -3.25 -26.12
N GLY A 305 17.69 -4.53 -26.39
CA GLY A 305 19.03 -5.08 -26.65
C GLY A 305 19.64 -5.88 -25.50
N PHE A 306 18.90 -6.12 -24.41
CA PHE A 306 19.38 -6.98 -23.33
C PHE A 306 19.57 -8.43 -23.79
N LYS A 307 20.47 -9.15 -23.10
CA LYS A 307 20.76 -10.58 -23.28
C LYS A 307 20.44 -11.35 -22.01
N ASP A 308 20.42 -12.67 -22.11
CA ASP A 308 20.14 -13.61 -21.01
C ASP A 308 18.89 -13.27 -20.19
N ILE A 309 17.84 -12.83 -20.88
CA ILE A 309 16.59 -12.40 -20.24
C ILE A 309 15.83 -13.62 -19.74
N ARG A 310 15.57 -13.69 -18.43
CA ARG A 310 14.88 -14.81 -17.79
C ARG A 310 13.96 -14.32 -16.68
N ASN A 311 12.83 -14.98 -16.51
CA ASN A 311 12.13 -14.95 -15.24
C ASN A 311 12.75 -16.02 -14.34
N VAL A 312 13.43 -15.60 -13.27
CA VAL A 312 14.09 -16.48 -12.29
C VAL A 312 13.26 -16.67 -11.02
N GLY A 313 12.06 -16.09 -10.98
CA GLY A 313 11.10 -16.19 -9.88
C GLY A 313 9.89 -17.07 -10.21
N MET A 314 8.75 -16.74 -9.60
CA MET A 314 7.46 -17.37 -9.88
C MET A 314 6.97 -17.02 -11.29
N LYS A 315 6.10 -17.86 -11.86
CA LYS A 315 5.50 -17.59 -13.18
C LYS A 315 4.59 -16.36 -13.19
N SER A 316 3.90 -16.12 -12.07
CA SER A 316 2.97 -15.00 -11.87
C SER A 316 2.90 -14.59 -10.39
N GLY A 317 2.28 -13.45 -10.12
CA GLY A 317 2.11 -12.87 -8.79
C GLY A 317 3.28 -12.00 -8.34
N PRO A 318 3.38 -11.68 -7.03
CA PRO A 318 4.42 -10.81 -6.48
C PRO A 318 5.82 -11.46 -6.44
N GLY A 319 5.92 -12.75 -6.74
CA GLY A 319 7.18 -13.49 -6.77
C GLY A 319 7.89 -13.52 -8.13
N VAL A 320 7.37 -12.82 -9.15
CA VAL A 320 8.02 -12.73 -10.47
C VAL A 320 9.31 -11.91 -10.36
N VAL A 321 10.40 -12.41 -10.94
CA VAL A 321 11.73 -11.77 -10.89
C VAL A 321 12.39 -11.81 -12.26
N ILE A 322 12.52 -10.65 -12.90
CA ILE A 322 13.13 -10.52 -14.23
C ILE A 322 14.62 -10.20 -14.12
N SER A 323 15.46 -11.10 -14.63
CA SER A 323 16.91 -10.91 -14.74
C SER A 323 17.31 -10.73 -16.19
N ALA A 324 18.28 -9.85 -16.45
CA ALA A 324 18.86 -9.63 -17.77
C ALA A 324 20.22 -8.93 -17.67
N ILE A 325 21.05 -9.05 -18.70
CA ILE A 325 22.36 -8.38 -18.79
C ILE A 325 22.44 -7.46 -20.01
N LYS A 326 23.05 -6.30 -19.84
CA LYS A 326 23.52 -5.49 -20.96
C LYS A 326 24.88 -6.03 -21.42
N PRO A 327 25.02 -6.51 -22.67
CA PRO A 327 26.31 -6.95 -23.19
C PRO A 327 27.32 -5.80 -23.20
#